data_AF-A0A7Z0EG79-F1
#
_entry.id   AF-A0A7Z0EG79-F1
#
_cell.length_a   1.000
_cell.length_b   1.000
_cell.length_c   1.000
_cell.angle_alpha   90.00
_cell.angle_beta   90.00
_cell.angle_gamma   90.00
#
_symmetry.space_group_name_H-M   'P 1'
#
loop_
_entity.id
_entity.type
_entity.pdbx_description
1 polymer ?
#
loop_
_entity_poly.entity_id
_entity_poly.type
_entity_poly.pdbx_seq_one_letter_code
_entity_poly.pdbx_strand_id
1 'polypeptide(L)' 'MPGHEFVGEVARIGDRAATRGDFPFADPVTHRFALDDVSEAFDTISRREGEVLKVVLDPTLPRPSPAAPTGASA' A
#
# COMPACT_ATOMS: atom_id res chain seq x y z
N MET A 1 -15.78 16.70 9.75
CA MET A 1 -15.51 17.01 8.32
C MET A 1 -15.77 15.74 7.51
N PRO A 2 -16.82 15.67 6.68
CA PRO A 2 -16.86 14.72 5.57
C PRO A 2 -15.78 15.11 4.55
N GLY A 3 -15.04 14.15 3.98
CA GLY A 3 -14.06 14.43 2.91
C GLY A 3 -12.59 14.29 3.28
N HIS A 4 -12.15 13.13 3.81
CA HIS A 4 -10.74 12.70 3.71
C HIS A 4 -10.50 11.90 2.43
N GLU A 5 -11.05 12.38 1.31
CA GLU A 5 -10.63 11.94 -0.01
C GLU A 5 -9.41 12.78 -0.42
N PHE A 6 -8.22 12.36 -0.01
CA PHE A 6 -6.99 12.90 -0.59
C PHE A 6 -6.61 12.07 -1.80
N VAL A 7 -7.24 12.38 -2.94
CA VAL A 7 -6.73 11.99 -4.26
C VAL A 7 -5.84 13.14 -4.74
N GLY A 8 -4.58 13.13 -4.31
CA GLY A 8 -3.58 14.13 -4.64
C GLY A 8 -2.17 13.62 -4.34
N GLU A 9 -1.14 14.28 -4.86
CA GLU A 9 0.27 13.87 -4.72
C GLU A 9 0.76 14.00 -3.25
N VAL A 10 0.64 12.94 -2.47
CA VAL A 10 1.06 12.86 -1.04
C VAL A 10 2.59 12.71 -0.88
N ALA A 11 3.38 12.81 -1.96
CA ALA A 11 4.82 12.53 -1.89
C ALA A 11 5.64 13.64 -1.22
N ARG A 12 5.27 14.92 -1.40
CA ARG A 12 6.22 16.04 -1.15
C ARG A 12 6.54 16.32 0.32
N ILE A 13 5.59 16.12 1.24
CA ILE A 13 5.82 16.40 2.67
C ILE A 13 6.67 15.29 3.31
N GLY A 14 6.39 14.02 2.97
CA GLY A 14 7.15 12.87 3.47
C GLY A 14 8.60 12.87 2.97
N ASP A 15 8.81 13.23 1.70
CA ASP A 15 10.14 13.24 1.08
C ASP A 15 11.07 14.28 1.71
N ARG A 16 10.56 15.49 1.98
CA ARG A 16 11.33 16.56 2.66
C ARG A 16 11.72 16.17 4.09
N ALA A 17 10.82 15.50 4.82
CA ALA A 17 11.08 15.04 6.18
C ALA A 17 12.07 13.85 6.19
N ALA A 18 11.96 12.93 5.24
CA ALA A 18 12.88 11.80 5.09
C ALA A 18 14.30 12.25 4.68
N THR A 19 14.41 13.19 3.72
CA THR A 19 15.69 13.65 3.16
C THR A 19 16.57 14.37 4.19
N ARG A 20 15.96 15.07 5.15
CA ARG A 20 16.71 15.84 6.15
C ARG A 20 17.31 14.97 7.25
N GLY A 21 16.85 13.73 7.44
CA GLY A 21 17.28 12.86 8.55
C GLY A 21 16.94 13.38 9.95
N ASP A 22 16.33 14.57 10.06
CA ASP A 22 15.96 15.24 11.31
C ASP A 22 14.83 14.53 12.08
N PHE A 23 14.26 13.46 11.51
CA PHE A 23 13.20 12.67 12.14
C PHE A 23 13.54 11.17 12.08
N PRO A 24 13.78 10.51 13.22
CA PRO A 24 13.99 9.07 13.27
C PRO A 24 12.65 8.38 13.07
N PHE A 25 12.18 8.30 11.83
CA PHE A 25 11.05 7.44 11.52
C PHE A 25 11.53 5.99 11.69
N ALA A 26 11.00 5.28 12.69
CA ALA A 26 10.89 3.83 12.61
C ALA A 26 10.20 3.48 11.28
N ASP A 27 10.59 2.40 10.59
CA ASP A 27 10.06 2.05 9.26
C ASP A 27 8.52 2.10 9.30
N PRO A 28 7.89 3.12 8.71
CA PRO A 28 6.46 3.31 8.84
C PRO A 28 5.69 2.35 7.93
N VAL A 29 6.37 1.67 7.00
CA VAL A 29 5.77 0.77 6.02
C VAL A 29 5.37 -0.54 6.71
N THR A 30 4.07 -0.70 6.94
CA THR A 30 3.55 -1.94 7.54
C THR A 30 3.18 -2.97 6.48
N HIS A 31 2.79 -2.54 5.28
CA HIS A 31 2.41 -3.45 4.19
C HIS A 31 3.05 -3.04 2.86
N ARG A 32 3.46 -4.03 2.08
CA ARG A 32 3.95 -3.89 0.71
C ARG A 32 3.17 -4.82 -0.20
N PHE A 33 2.72 -4.31 -1.34
CA PHE A 33 1.99 -5.08 -2.35
C PHE A 33 2.64 -4.90 -3.71
N ALA A 34 2.51 -5.89 -4.59
CA ALA A 34 2.91 -5.73 -5.99
C ALA A 34 1.96 -4.76 -6.70
N LEU A 35 2.37 -4.24 -7.86
CA LEU A 35 1.52 -3.32 -8.65
C LEU A 35 0.21 -3.97 -9.12
N ASP A 36 0.19 -5.28 -9.33
CA ASP A 36 -1.02 -6.00 -9.74
C ASP A 36 -2.05 -6.11 -8.60
N ASP A 37 -1.63 -5.91 -7.34
CA ASP A 37 -2.47 -6.07 -6.13
C ASP A 37 -3.02 -4.75 -5.59
N VAL A 38 -3.15 -3.73 -6.45
CA VAL A 38 -3.65 -2.40 -6.06
C VAL A 38 -5.00 -2.46 -5.35
N SER A 39 -5.92 -3.30 -5.83
CA SER A 39 -7.24 -3.45 -5.22
C SER A 39 -7.16 -3.98 -3.79
N GLU A 40 -6.30 -4.97 -3.54
CA GLU A 40 -6.08 -5.50 -2.19
C GLU A 40 -5.43 -4.45 -1.28
N ALA A 41 -4.44 -3.71 -1.79
CA ALA A 41 -3.81 -2.62 -1.04
C ALA A 41 -4.84 -1.55 -0.59
N PHE A 42 -5.80 -1.20 -1.46
CA PHE A 42 -6.90 -0.29 -1.10
C PHE A 42 -7.86 -0.90 -0.07
N ASP A 43 -8.17 -2.18 -0.19
CA ASP A 43 -9.02 -2.89 0.77
C ASP A 43 -8.39 -2.91 2.17
N THR A 44 -7.09 -3.20 2.28
CA THR A 44 -6.35 -3.18 3.56
C THR A 44 -6.44 -1.82 4.24
N ILE A 45 -6.29 -0.72 3.48
CA ILE A 45 -6.42 0.65 4.00
C ILE A 45 -7.85 0.92 4.45
N SER A 46 -8.83 0.57 3.61
CA SER A 46 -10.24 0.90 3.83
C SER A 46 -10.81 0.19 5.05
N ARG A 47 -10.37 -1.05 5.30
CA ARG A 47 -10.83 -1.88 6.40
C ARG A 47 -10.02 -1.71 7.68
N ARG A 48 -8.88 -0.99 7.61
CA ARG A 48 -7.90 -0.85 8.71
C ARG A 48 -7.42 -2.19 9.27
N GLU A 49 -7.27 -3.17 8.39
CA GLU A 49 -6.82 -4.52 8.76
C GLU A 49 -5.31 -4.51 9.11
N GLY A 50 -4.89 -5.38 10.04
CA GLY A 50 -3.47 -5.64 10.30
C GLY A 50 -2.66 -4.47 10.87
N GLU A 51 -3.26 -3.57 11.65
CA GLU A 51 -2.57 -2.38 12.20
C GLU A 51 -1.92 -1.51 11.09
N VAL A 52 -2.67 -1.29 10.01
CA VAL A 52 -2.18 -0.53 8.86
C VAL A 52 -1.74 0.90 9.26
N LEU A 53 -0.50 1.25 8.96
CA LEU A 53 0.08 2.59 9.17
C LEU A 53 0.45 3.23 7.83
N LYS A 54 1.18 2.50 6.99
CA LYS A 54 1.53 2.90 5.62
C LYS A 54 1.61 1.69 4.72
N VAL A 55 0.92 1.78 3.60
CA VAL A 55 0.97 0.80 2.51
C VAL A 55 1.81 1.36 1.37
N VAL A 56 2.68 0.54 0.79
CA VAL A 56 3.50 0.88 -0.37
C VAL A 56 3.24 -0.13 -1.49
N LEU A 57 3.02 0.36 -2.70
CA LEU A 57 3.10 -0.47 -3.90
C LEU A 57 4.57 -0.55 -4.32
N ASP A 58 5.12 -1.76 -4.33
CA ASP A 58 6.52 -2.02 -4.66
C ASP A 58 6.61 -2.68 -6.04
N PRO A 59 7.12 -1.96 -7.07
CA PRO A 59 7.22 -2.48 -8.43
C PRO A 59 8.27 -3.57 -8.59
N THR A 60 9.09 -3.83 -7.57
CA THR A 60 10.09 -4.89 -7.56
C THR A 60 9.54 -6.23 -7.06
N LEU A 61 8.36 -6.22 -6.44
CA LEU A 61 7.71 -7.45 -6.01
C LEU A 61 7.22 -8.26 -7.21
N PRO A 62 7.33 -9.60 -7.15
CA PRO A 62 6.84 -10.45 -8.22
C PRO A 62 5.33 -10.26 -8.39
N ARG A 63 4.87 -10.24 -9.65
CA ARG A 63 3.44 -10.38 -9.92
C ARG A 63 2.95 -11.71 -9.32
N PRO A 64 1.84 -11.72 -8.56
CA PRO A 64 1.26 -12.97 -8.11
C PRO A 64 0.89 -13.85 -9.29
N SER A 65 1.16 -15.16 -9.17
CA SER A 65 0.71 -16.11 -10.19
C SER A 65 -0.82 -16.07 -10.24
N PRO A 66 -1.44 -16.02 -11.43
CA PRO A 66 -2.88 -16.19 -11.51
C PRO A 66 -3.23 -17.52 -10.82
N ALA A 67 -4.22 -17.49 -9.93
CA ALA A 67 -4.75 -18.71 -9.35
C ALA A 67 -5.19 -19.63 -10.50
N ALA A 68 -4.72 -20.88 -10.50
CA ALA A 68 -5.18 -21.86 -11.48
C ALA A 68 -6.71 -21.92 -11.43
N PRO A 69 -7.42 -22.00 -12.58
CA PRO A 69 -8.86 -22.05 -12.59
C PRO A 69 -9.30 -23.25 -11.74
N THR A 70 -9.93 -22.97 -10.61
CA THR A 70 -10.56 -24.00 -9.78
C THR A 70 -11.57 -24.70 -10.66
N GLY A 71 -11.28 -25.96 -11.00
CA GLY A 71 -11.95 -26.70 -12.06
C GLY A 71 -13.47 -26.61 -11.96
N ALA A 72 -14.09 -26.27 -13.09
CA ALA A 72 -15.48 -26.61 -13.33
C ALA A 72 -15.59 -28.15 -13.27
N SER A 73 -16.24 -28.66 -12.22
CA SER A 73 -16.70 -30.04 -12.23
C SER A 73 -17.85 -30.13 -13.23
N ALA A 74 -17.66 -30.99 -14.23
CA ALA A 74 -18.69 -31.47 -15.14
C ALA A 74 -19.84 -32.17 -14.39
#